data_AF-A0A1C5TB75-F1
#
_entry.id   AF-A0A1C5TB75-F1
#
_cell.length_a   1.000
_cell.length_b   1.000
_cell.length_c   1.000
_cell.angle_alpha   90.00
_cell.angle_beta   90.00
_cell.angle_gamma   90.00
#
_symmetry.space_group_name_H-M   'P 1'
#
loop_
_entity.id
_entity.type
_entity.pdbx_description
1 polymer ?
#
loop_
_entity_poly.entity_id
_entity_poly.type
_entity_poly.pdbx_seq_one_letter_code
_entity_poly.pdbx_strand_id
1 'polypeptide(L)'
;MYRKNEGVTTIVVICVMAIIMALSLSLFLTASVLMKNSAGTAAQEQCRILAVSLSEEIEKQLTSEKNHYEDQLSEDMDRAENVRQTSLWHYVRDEIRSGSWPYYEENGDQIHSRENAFRVFNMENTGIAGEIADTALTLYWTTSGENTAPEKLTILTRVTVKEKTCVITDVYRLSSSGGNGYESWRWEHESRS
;
A
#
# COMPACT_ATOMS: atom_id res chain seq x y z
N MET A 1 9.78 80.04 -13.28
CA MET A 1 10.89 79.06 -13.07
C MET A 1 10.30 77.83 -12.41
N TYR A 2 10.74 76.62 -12.78
CA TYR A 2 10.31 75.27 -12.34
C TYR A 2 9.46 74.47 -13.33
N ARG A 3 10.13 73.85 -14.30
CA ARG A 3 9.70 72.61 -14.99
C ARG A 3 10.96 71.87 -15.42
N LYS A 4 11.64 71.21 -14.48
CA LYS A 4 12.79 70.34 -14.80
C LYS A 4 12.89 69.07 -13.94
N ASN A 5 12.04 68.91 -12.91
CA ASN A 5 12.14 67.80 -11.96
C ASN A 5 11.00 66.77 -12.10
N GLU A 6 9.89 67.09 -12.77
CA GLU A 6 8.74 66.16 -12.89
C GLU A 6 9.09 64.87 -13.64
N GLY A 7 9.90 64.94 -14.70
CA GLY A 7 10.31 63.76 -15.49
C GLY A 7 11.31 62.84 -14.79
N VAL A 8 12.19 63.39 -13.95
CA VAL A 8 13.16 62.57 -13.17
C VAL A 8 12.43 61.87 -12.02
N THR A 9 11.52 62.59 -11.35
CA THR A 9 10.72 62.01 -10.26
C THR A 9 9.79 60.90 -10.75
N THR A 10 9.17 61.03 -11.94
CA THR A 10 8.33 59.95 -12.50
C THR A 10 9.12 58.71 -12.89
N ILE A 11 10.33 58.86 -13.45
CA ILE A 11 11.23 57.73 -13.76
C ILE A 11 11.63 56.98 -12.49
N VAL A 12 12.02 57.71 -11.43
CA VAL A 12 12.38 57.10 -10.14
C VAL A 12 11.20 56.33 -9.55
N VAL A 13 9.98 56.88 -9.60
CA VAL A 13 8.77 56.20 -9.11
C VAL A 13 8.47 54.93 -9.90
N ILE A 14 8.60 54.94 -11.23
CA ILE A 14 8.39 53.76 -12.07
C ILE A 14 9.42 52.67 -11.75
N CYS A 15 10.70 53.04 -11.57
CA CYS A 15 11.74 52.10 -11.16
C CYS A 15 11.46 51.50 -9.78
N VAL A 16 11.05 52.32 -8.81
CA VAL A 16 10.69 51.84 -7.46
C VAL A 16 9.48 50.90 -7.51
N MET A 17 8.44 51.23 -8.28
CA MET A 17 7.28 50.35 -8.47
C MET A 17 7.64 49.05 -9.17
N ALA A 18 8.51 49.09 -10.18
CA ALA A 18 9.00 47.89 -10.87
C ALA A 18 9.78 46.96 -9.93
N ILE A 19 10.62 47.52 -9.05
CA ILE A 19 11.34 46.77 -8.03
C ILE A 19 10.36 46.14 -7.03
N ILE A 20 9.37 46.90 -6.56
CA ILE A 20 8.34 46.40 -5.62
C ILE A 20 7.54 45.26 -6.26
N MET A 21 7.15 45.39 -7.54
CA MET A 21 6.43 44.34 -8.26
C MET A 21 7.29 43.08 -8.48
N ALA A 22 8.58 43.24 -8.80
CA ALA A 22 9.49 42.10 -8.92
C ALA A 22 9.66 41.36 -7.58
N LEU A 23 9.78 42.11 -6.48
CA LEU A 23 9.88 41.56 -5.14
C LEU A 23 8.59 40.84 -4.70
N SER A 24 7.41 41.43 -4.95
CA SER A 24 6.14 40.80 -4.59
C SER A 24 5.88 39.50 -5.38
N LEU A 25 6.26 39.45 -6.65
CA LEU A 25 6.16 38.24 -7.48
C LEU A 25 7.09 37.13 -6.96
N SER A 26 8.32 37.50 -6.55
CA SER A 26 9.27 36.55 -6.00
C SER A 26 8.79 35.93 -4.67
N LEU A 27 8.17 36.75 -3.80
CA LEU A 27 7.54 36.29 -2.55
C LEU A 27 6.35 35.38 -2.82
N PHE A 28 5.51 35.71 -3.80
CA PHE A 28 4.33 34.91 -4.16
C PHE A 28 4.71 33.53 -4.70
N LEU A 29 5.74 33.46 -5.56
CA LEU A 29 6.26 32.20 -6.07
C LEU A 29 6.88 31.36 -4.95
N THR A 30 7.64 31.99 -4.05
CA THR A 30 8.25 31.29 -2.90
C THR A 30 7.18 30.73 -1.96
N ALA A 31 6.15 31.52 -1.64
CA ALA A 31 5.01 31.07 -0.82
C ALA A 31 4.24 29.92 -1.50
N SER A 32 4.05 29.99 -2.82
CA SER A 32 3.40 28.93 -3.59
C SER A 32 4.19 27.61 -3.55
N VAL A 33 5.52 27.68 -3.65
CA VAL A 33 6.39 26.50 -3.52
C VAL A 33 6.32 25.92 -2.10
N LEU A 34 6.35 26.76 -1.07
CA LEU A 34 6.23 26.32 0.32
C LEU A 34 4.88 25.67 0.61
N MET A 35 3.78 26.25 0.11
CA MET A 35 2.44 25.67 0.28
C MET A 35 2.29 24.34 -0.47
N LYS A 36 2.79 24.24 -1.70
CA LYS A 36 2.80 22.98 -2.46
C LYS A 36 3.63 21.90 -1.76
N ASN A 37 4.81 22.25 -1.24
CA ASN A 37 5.66 21.33 -0.51
C ASN A 37 4.99 20.86 0.79
N SER A 38 4.37 21.77 1.55
CA SER A 38 3.64 21.43 2.79
C SER A 38 2.47 20.47 2.52
N ALA A 39 1.66 20.75 1.50
CA ALA A 39 0.58 19.85 1.07
C ALA A 39 1.12 18.49 0.59
N GLY A 40 2.24 18.49 -0.14
CA GLY A 40 2.92 17.28 -0.59
C GLY A 40 3.49 16.44 0.56
N THR A 41 4.03 17.08 1.61
CA THR A 41 4.51 16.38 2.81
C THR A 41 3.37 15.79 3.63
N ALA A 42 2.24 16.49 3.74
CA ALA A 42 1.06 15.96 4.42
C ALA A 42 0.47 14.74 3.69
N ALA A 43 0.33 14.82 2.36
CA ALA A 43 -0.13 13.70 1.54
C ALA A 43 0.80 12.48 1.63
N GLN A 44 2.12 12.70 1.70
CA GLN A 44 3.10 11.63 1.89
C GLN A 44 2.94 10.92 3.24
N GLU A 45 2.80 11.67 4.33
CA GLU A 45 2.60 11.09 5.66
C GLU A 45 1.26 10.35 5.76
N GLN A 46 0.19 10.91 5.22
CA GLN A 46 -1.11 10.22 5.16
C GLN A 46 -1.02 8.92 4.37
N CYS A 47 -0.36 8.95 3.21
CA CYS A 47 -0.15 7.77 2.39
C CYS A 47 0.61 6.68 3.15
N ARG A 48 1.65 7.07 3.92
CA ARG A 48 2.44 6.17 4.74
C ARG A 48 1.61 5.60 5.91
N ILE A 49 0.88 6.45 6.63
CA ILE A 49 0.03 6.03 7.76
C ILE A 49 -1.02 5.03 7.29
N LEU A 50 -1.69 5.29 6.17
CA LEU A 50 -2.70 4.39 5.61
C LEU A 50 -2.09 3.06 5.17
N ALA A 51 -0.95 3.09 4.46
CA ALA A 51 -0.28 1.87 4.03
C ALA A 51 0.15 1.01 5.23
N VAL A 52 0.75 1.63 6.26
CA VAL A 52 1.18 0.94 7.48
C VAL A 52 -0.02 0.37 8.23
N SER A 53 -1.07 1.17 8.44
CA SER A 53 -2.26 0.73 9.16
C SER A 53 -2.96 -0.43 8.47
N LEU A 54 -3.02 -0.43 7.14
CA LEU A 54 -3.60 -1.53 6.38
C LEU A 54 -2.72 -2.78 6.43
N SER A 55 -1.40 -2.62 6.28
CA SER A 55 -0.43 -3.70 6.41
C SER A 55 -0.51 -4.38 7.79
N GLU A 56 -0.65 -3.60 8.88
CA GLU A 56 -0.84 -4.13 10.24
C GLU A 56 -2.16 -4.90 10.41
N GLU A 57 -3.26 -4.42 9.82
CA GLU A 57 -4.53 -5.13 9.87
C GLU A 57 -4.49 -6.45 9.07
N ILE A 58 -3.79 -6.45 7.92
CA ILE A 58 -3.56 -7.66 7.12
C ILE A 58 -2.70 -8.68 7.89
N GLU A 59 -1.62 -8.21 8.51
CA GLU A 59 -0.78 -9.03 9.37
C GLU A 59 -1.64 -9.69 10.46
N LYS A 60 -2.46 -8.91 11.17
CA LYS A 60 -3.35 -9.44 12.20
C LYS A 60 -4.33 -10.48 11.66
N GLN A 61 -4.90 -10.27 10.46
CA GLN A 61 -5.80 -11.23 9.83
C GLN A 61 -5.11 -12.51 9.36
N LEU A 62 -3.80 -12.50 9.13
CA LEU A 62 -3.03 -13.68 8.73
C LEU A 62 -2.40 -14.41 9.92
N THR A 63 -1.92 -13.68 10.92
CA THR A 63 -1.13 -14.23 12.03
C THR A 63 -1.91 -14.35 13.34
N SER A 64 -3.22 -14.02 13.34
CA SER A 64 -4.06 -14.16 14.54
C SER A 64 -3.98 -15.57 15.11
N GLU A 65 -3.90 -15.67 16.44
CA GLU A 65 -3.97 -16.94 17.16
C GLU A 65 -5.26 -17.72 16.86
N LYS A 66 -6.34 -17.01 16.47
CA LYS A 66 -7.61 -17.63 16.09
C LYS A 66 -7.58 -18.36 14.75
N ASN A 67 -6.62 -18.03 13.88
CA ASN A 67 -6.45 -18.68 12.58
C ASN A 67 -5.51 -19.91 12.67
N HIS A 68 -5.33 -20.46 13.87
CA HIS A 68 -4.60 -21.70 14.08
C HIS A 68 -5.59 -22.79 14.47
N TYR A 69 -5.80 -23.71 13.55
CA TYR A 69 -6.69 -24.84 13.73
C TYR A 69 -5.86 -26.12 13.81
N GLU A 70 -6.21 -27.00 14.75
CA GLU A 70 -5.55 -28.29 14.93
C GLU A 70 -6.29 -29.42 14.18
N ASP A 71 -7.56 -29.19 13.82
CA ASP A 71 -8.39 -30.14 13.09
C ASP A 71 -9.37 -29.44 12.12
N GLN A 72 -9.94 -30.22 11.18
CA GLN A 72 -10.91 -29.70 10.20
C GLN A 72 -12.21 -29.21 10.85
N LEU A 73 -12.62 -29.82 11.97
CA LEU A 73 -13.89 -29.51 12.64
C LEU A 73 -13.88 -28.08 13.20
N SER A 74 -12.77 -27.68 13.84
CA SER A 74 -12.55 -26.35 14.38
C SER A 74 -12.44 -25.29 13.27
N GLU A 75 -11.78 -25.61 12.15
CA GLU A 75 -11.76 -24.75 10.95
C GLU A 75 -13.18 -24.51 10.40
N ASP A 76 -13.96 -25.59 10.24
CA ASP A 76 -15.32 -25.52 9.69
C ASP A 76 -16.29 -24.80 10.63
N MET A 77 -16.12 -24.96 11.95
CA MET A 77 -16.93 -24.26 12.96
C MET A 77 -16.69 -22.75 12.94
N ASP A 78 -15.43 -22.31 12.89
CA ASP A 78 -15.12 -20.87 12.82
C ASP A 78 -15.61 -20.25 11.50
N ARG A 79 -15.52 -20.99 10.39
CA ARG A 79 -16.10 -20.62 9.10
C ARG A 79 -17.62 -20.48 9.15
N ALA A 80 -18.30 -21.39 9.85
CA ALA A 80 -19.76 -21.38 10.02
C ALA A 80 -20.25 -20.29 10.99
N GLU A 81 -19.42 -19.84 11.92
CA GLU A 81 -19.73 -18.70 12.79
C GLU A 81 -19.55 -17.36 12.04
N ASN A 82 -18.57 -17.28 11.16
CA ASN A 82 -18.19 -16.07 10.43
C ASN A 82 -18.66 -16.04 8.96
N VAL A 83 -19.85 -16.60 8.66
CA VAL A 83 -20.40 -16.80 7.29
C VAL A 83 -20.34 -15.57 6.37
N ARG A 84 -20.31 -14.35 6.93
CA ARG A 84 -20.32 -13.10 6.16
C ARG A 84 -18.93 -12.54 5.82
N GLN A 85 -17.86 -13.04 6.44
CA GLN A 85 -16.50 -12.54 6.24
C GLN A 85 -15.51 -13.71 6.25
N THR A 86 -15.17 -14.22 5.07
CA THR A 86 -14.03 -15.13 4.90
C THR A 86 -12.76 -14.35 5.23
N SER A 87 -12.04 -14.75 6.27
CA SER A 87 -10.76 -14.11 6.61
C SER A 87 -9.74 -14.33 5.50
N LEU A 88 -8.78 -13.40 5.37
CA LEU A 88 -7.71 -13.51 4.37
C LEU A 88 -6.93 -14.82 4.50
N TRP A 89 -6.74 -15.31 5.72
CA TRP A 89 -6.10 -16.60 5.98
C TRP A 89 -6.83 -17.77 5.30
N HIS A 90 -8.16 -17.85 5.42
CA HIS A 90 -8.96 -18.90 4.78
C HIS A 90 -8.90 -18.80 3.26
N TYR A 91 -8.97 -17.57 2.71
CA TYR A 91 -8.83 -17.34 1.27
C TYR A 91 -7.49 -17.86 0.74
N VAL A 92 -6.37 -17.47 1.38
CA VAL A 92 -5.03 -17.90 0.97
C VAL A 92 -4.89 -19.42 1.04
N ARG A 93 -5.34 -20.04 2.14
CA ARG A 93 -5.28 -21.48 2.34
C ARG A 93 -6.10 -22.24 1.29
N ASP A 94 -7.34 -21.83 1.03
CA ASP A 94 -8.22 -22.54 0.09
C ASP A 94 -7.75 -22.42 -1.36
N GLU A 95 -7.28 -21.24 -1.78
CA GLU A 95 -6.74 -21.03 -3.13
C GLU A 95 -5.45 -21.81 -3.39
N ILE A 96 -4.55 -21.87 -2.40
CA ILE A 96 -3.31 -22.65 -2.55
C ILE A 96 -3.63 -24.16 -2.51
N ARG A 97 -4.45 -24.61 -1.56
CA ARG A 97 -4.78 -26.04 -1.39
C ARG A 97 -5.60 -26.60 -2.55
N SER A 98 -6.51 -25.81 -3.12
CA SER A 98 -7.28 -26.22 -4.30
C SER A 98 -6.44 -26.31 -5.58
N GLY A 99 -5.23 -25.73 -5.58
CA GLY A 99 -4.36 -25.66 -6.74
C GLY A 99 -4.78 -24.61 -7.77
N SER A 100 -5.79 -23.78 -7.47
CA SER A 100 -6.22 -22.67 -8.35
C SER A 100 -5.19 -21.55 -8.44
N TRP A 101 -4.34 -21.42 -7.41
CA TRP A 101 -3.34 -20.37 -7.31
C TRP A 101 -1.92 -20.91 -7.49
N PRO A 102 -1.31 -20.76 -8.68
CA PRO A 102 0.07 -21.20 -8.90
C PRO A 102 1.06 -20.33 -8.11
N TYR A 103 2.16 -20.93 -7.67
CA TYR A 103 3.28 -20.18 -7.08
C TYR A 103 3.99 -19.35 -8.14
N TYR A 104 4.67 -18.31 -7.67
CA TYR A 104 5.50 -17.44 -8.49
C TYR A 104 6.94 -17.96 -8.56
N GLU A 105 7.51 -17.96 -9.77
CA GLU A 105 8.93 -18.21 -10.01
C GLU A 105 9.45 -17.25 -11.10
N GLU A 106 10.54 -16.52 -10.81
CA GLU A 106 11.04 -15.45 -11.69
C GLU A 106 11.47 -15.94 -13.08
N ASN A 107 11.96 -17.18 -13.18
CA ASN A 107 12.34 -17.85 -14.44
C ASN A 107 11.58 -19.17 -14.66
N GLY A 108 10.37 -19.26 -14.10
CA GLY A 108 9.52 -20.45 -14.22
C GLY A 108 8.88 -20.61 -15.59
N ASP A 109 7.99 -21.59 -15.70
CA ASP A 109 7.16 -21.76 -16.89
C ASP A 109 6.06 -20.68 -17.01
N GLN A 110 5.21 -20.81 -18.03
CA GLN A 110 4.11 -19.86 -18.24
C GLN A 110 3.10 -19.85 -17.08
N ILE A 111 2.93 -20.97 -16.38
CA ILE A 111 1.96 -21.15 -15.29
C ILE A 111 2.45 -20.44 -14.02
N HIS A 112 3.75 -20.51 -13.74
CA HIS A 112 4.41 -19.89 -12.58
C HIS A 112 4.88 -18.45 -12.82
N SER A 113 4.48 -17.87 -13.96
CA SER A 113 4.78 -16.50 -14.31
C SER A 113 4.04 -15.48 -13.43
N ARG A 114 4.55 -14.24 -13.43
CA ARG A 114 3.95 -13.11 -12.73
C ARG A 114 2.47 -12.91 -13.07
N GLU A 115 2.08 -13.11 -14.32
CA GLU A 115 0.72 -12.88 -14.80
C GLU A 115 -0.29 -13.83 -14.16
N ASN A 116 0.11 -15.07 -13.87
CA ASN A 116 -0.76 -16.11 -13.35
C ASN A 116 -0.64 -16.29 -11.83
N ALA A 117 0.53 -16.01 -11.25
CA ALA A 117 0.79 -16.19 -9.83
C ALA A 117 0.43 -14.96 -8.97
N PHE A 118 0.30 -13.77 -9.55
CA PHE A 118 -0.04 -12.58 -8.78
C PHE A 118 -1.56 -12.44 -8.65
N ARG A 119 -2.02 -12.12 -7.44
CA ARG A 119 -3.42 -11.77 -7.15
C ARG A 119 -3.47 -10.31 -6.75
N VAL A 120 -4.26 -9.51 -7.47
CA VAL A 120 -4.38 -8.07 -7.24
C VAL A 120 -5.81 -7.75 -6.82
N PHE A 121 -5.96 -7.17 -5.63
CA PHE A 121 -7.22 -6.65 -5.11
C PHE A 121 -7.17 -5.13 -5.13
N ASN A 122 -8.01 -4.53 -5.97
CA ASN A 122 -8.19 -3.08 -5.99
C ASN A 122 -9.36 -2.74 -5.08
N MET A 123 -9.12 -1.93 -4.06
CA MET A 123 -10.16 -1.43 -3.18
C MET A 123 -10.63 -0.09 -3.74
N GLU A 124 -11.71 -0.15 -4.52
CA GLU A 124 -12.34 1.04 -5.06
C GLU A 124 -13.16 1.78 -3.98
N ASN A 125 -13.12 3.10 -4.07
CA ASN A 125 -13.51 4.02 -3.02
C ASN A 125 -15.02 3.99 -2.70
N THR A 126 -15.38 3.77 -1.44
CA THR A 126 -16.75 3.94 -0.93
C THR A 126 -17.03 5.38 -0.47
N GLY A 127 -16.72 6.37 -1.32
CA GLY A 127 -17.43 7.66 -1.37
C GLY A 127 -17.65 8.49 -0.10
N ILE A 128 -16.83 8.42 0.96
CA ILE A 128 -16.96 9.33 2.12
C ILE A 128 -15.75 10.29 2.17
N ALA A 129 -16.01 11.49 1.64
CA ALA A 129 -15.37 12.79 1.83
C ALA A 129 -13.93 12.88 2.40
N GLY A 130 -13.00 13.38 1.55
CA GLY A 130 -11.92 14.27 1.99
C GLY A 130 -10.51 13.89 1.55
N GLU A 131 -10.21 12.60 1.41
CA GLU A 131 -8.88 12.14 1.08
C GLU A 131 -8.94 10.89 0.21
N ILE A 132 -8.70 11.08 -1.08
CA ILE A 132 -8.78 10.03 -2.08
C ILE A 132 -7.50 9.21 -1.97
N ALA A 133 -7.60 8.02 -1.39
CA ALA A 133 -6.52 7.05 -1.31
C ALA A 133 -6.85 5.84 -2.20
N ASP A 134 -6.22 5.73 -3.36
CA ASP A 134 -6.34 4.53 -4.19
C ASP A 134 -5.49 3.43 -3.54
N THR A 135 -6.12 2.32 -3.19
CA THR A 135 -5.48 1.22 -2.48
C THR A 135 -5.51 -0.05 -3.31
N ALA A 136 -4.34 -0.64 -3.52
CA ALA A 136 -4.18 -1.91 -4.21
C ALA A 136 -3.35 -2.87 -3.35
N LEU A 137 -3.86 -4.08 -3.17
CA LEU A 137 -3.19 -5.16 -2.49
C LEU A 137 -2.74 -6.18 -3.53
N THR A 138 -1.46 -6.55 -3.52
CA THR A 138 -0.92 -7.58 -4.41
C THR A 138 -0.32 -8.71 -3.60
N LEU A 139 -0.75 -9.94 -3.85
CA LEU A 139 -0.25 -11.12 -3.15
C LEU A 139 0.35 -12.10 -4.16
N TYR A 140 1.41 -12.77 -3.75
CA TYR A 140 1.92 -13.96 -4.42
C TYR A 140 2.64 -14.84 -3.39
N TRP A 141 2.76 -16.13 -3.69
CA TRP A 141 3.47 -17.07 -2.84
C TRP A 141 4.58 -17.77 -3.63
N THR A 142 5.58 -18.27 -2.92
CA THR A 142 6.76 -18.95 -3.48
C THR A 142 7.04 -20.23 -2.70
N THR A 143 7.77 -21.14 -3.33
CA THR A 143 8.19 -22.43 -2.78
C THR A 143 9.72 -22.50 -2.65
N SER A 144 10.22 -23.38 -1.78
CA SER A 144 11.64 -23.73 -1.64
C SER A 144 12.21 -24.58 -2.78
N GLY A 145 11.46 -24.81 -3.86
CA GLY A 145 11.93 -25.40 -5.11
C GLY A 145 11.91 -26.93 -5.18
N GLU A 146 11.91 -27.64 -4.05
CA GLU A 146 11.82 -29.12 -4.04
C GLU A 146 10.41 -29.65 -3.76
N ASN A 147 9.59 -28.90 -3.02
CA ASN A 147 8.23 -29.29 -2.65
C ASN A 147 7.26 -28.23 -3.13
N THR A 148 6.22 -28.57 -3.89
CA THR A 148 5.15 -27.63 -4.32
C THR A 148 4.36 -27.02 -3.15
N ALA A 149 4.79 -27.24 -1.91
CA ALA A 149 4.26 -26.62 -0.72
C ALA A 149 4.65 -25.13 -0.66
N PRO A 150 3.75 -24.26 -0.19
CA PRO A 150 4.06 -22.85 0.03
C PRO A 150 5.10 -22.68 1.15
N GLU A 151 6.16 -21.91 0.88
CA GLU A 151 7.14 -21.51 1.88
C GLU A 151 6.90 -20.08 2.34
N LYS A 152 6.75 -19.16 1.37
CA LYS A 152 6.63 -17.73 1.64
C LYS A 152 5.41 -17.14 0.94
N LEU A 153 4.72 -16.26 1.65
CA LEU A 153 3.67 -15.39 1.11
C LEU A 153 4.19 -13.95 1.15
N THR A 154 4.20 -13.27 0.01
CA THR A 154 4.57 -11.86 -0.08
C THR A 154 3.33 -11.03 -0.39
N ILE A 155 3.15 -9.96 0.38
CA ILE A 155 2.02 -9.05 0.26
C ILE A 155 2.56 -7.64 0.06
N LEU A 156 2.20 -7.02 -1.06
CA LEU A 156 2.51 -5.64 -1.37
C LEU A 156 1.25 -4.79 -1.20
N THR A 157 1.30 -3.89 -0.23
CA THR A 157 0.27 -2.89 0.01
C THR A 157 0.69 -1.59 -0.65
N ARG A 158 -0.04 -1.18 -1.69
CA ARG A 158 0.17 0.09 -2.39
C ARG A 158 -0.97 1.03 -2.06
N VAL A 159 -0.65 2.20 -1.54
CA VAL A 159 -1.60 3.29 -1.30
C VAL A 159 -1.15 4.50 -2.11
N THR A 160 -2.09 5.22 -2.72
CA THR A 160 -1.81 6.45 -3.46
C THR A 160 -2.73 7.57 -3.00
N VAL A 161 -2.16 8.65 -2.44
CA VAL A 161 -2.88 9.86 -1.98
C VAL A 161 -2.37 11.08 -2.73
N LYS A 162 -3.25 11.79 -3.45
CA LYS A 162 -2.93 13.08 -4.12
C LYS A 162 -1.57 13.06 -4.85
N GLU A 163 -1.37 12.06 -5.71
CA GLU A 163 -0.14 11.80 -6.51
C GLU A 163 1.08 11.26 -5.75
N LYS A 164 0.99 11.04 -4.44
CA LYS A 164 2.02 10.34 -3.65
C LYS A 164 1.66 8.88 -3.51
N THR A 165 2.60 7.99 -3.83
CA THR A 165 2.42 6.55 -3.66
C THR A 165 3.37 6.04 -2.58
N CYS A 166 2.83 5.25 -1.66
CA CYS A 166 3.57 4.49 -0.67
C CYS A 166 3.34 3.00 -0.96
N VAL A 167 4.41 2.22 -0.87
CA VAL A 167 4.37 0.77 -1.02
C VAL A 167 5.03 0.17 0.20
N ILE A 168 4.34 -0.77 0.84
CA ILE A 168 4.87 -1.61 1.90
C ILE A 168 4.86 -3.03 1.40
N THR A 169 5.97 -3.74 1.58
CA THR A 169 6.09 -5.16 1.26
C THR A 169 6.27 -5.93 2.55
N ASP A 170 5.33 -6.82 2.84
CA ASP A 170 5.40 -7.76 3.95
C ASP A 170 5.67 -9.16 3.43
N VAL A 171 6.57 -9.86 4.10
CA VAL A 171 6.89 -11.26 3.81
C VAL A 171 6.52 -12.10 5.01
N TYR A 172 5.77 -13.16 4.76
CA TYR A 172 5.34 -14.15 5.74
C TYR A 172 5.92 -15.51 5.39
N ARG A 173 6.31 -16.26 6.40
CA ARG A 173 6.79 -17.64 6.29
C ARG A 173 5.70 -18.60 6.78
N LEU A 174 5.47 -19.69 6.06
CA LEU A 174 4.57 -20.73 6.50
C LEU A 174 5.27 -21.72 7.42
N SER A 175 4.68 -21.95 8.58
CA SER A 175 4.94 -23.08 9.47
C SER A 175 3.77 -24.05 9.33
N SER A 176 3.98 -25.17 8.65
CA SER A 176 2.97 -26.24 8.51
C SER A 176 3.33 -27.43 9.38
N SER A 177 2.34 -27.99 10.09
CA SER A 177 2.52 -29.26 10.80
C SER A 177 1.44 -30.27 10.39
N GLY A 178 1.89 -31.47 10.03
CA GLY A 178 1.01 -32.57 9.63
C GLY A 178 0.84 -33.56 10.78
N GLY A 179 -0.38 -33.70 11.29
CA GLY A 179 -0.75 -34.71 12.28
C GLY A 179 -2.21 -35.11 12.11
N ASN A 180 -2.51 -36.41 12.18
CA ASN A 180 -3.88 -36.96 12.10
C ASN A 180 -4.68 -36.67 10.80
N GLY A 181 -4.01 -36.50 9.66
CA GLY A 181 -4.68 -36.33 8.36
C GLY A 181 -5.19 -34.91 8.08
N TYR A 182 -4.86 -33.95 8.95
CA TYR A 182 -5.09 -32.53 8.75
C TYR A 182 -3.74 -31.80 8.77
N GLU A 183 -3.59 -30.83 7.87
CA GLU A 183 -2.39 -29.99 7.79
C GLU A 183 -2.70 -28.63 8.44
N SER A 184 -2.13 -28.39 9.62
CA SER A 184 -2.25 -27.09 10.28
C SER A 184 -1.29 -26.10 9.63
N TRP A 185 -1.78 -24.88 9.36
CA TRP A 185 -1.01 -23.82 8.72
C TRP A 185 -0.89 -22.65 9.67
N ARG A 186 0.31 -22.11 9.82
CA ARG A 186 0.55 -20.90 10.60
C ARG A 186 1.49 -19.98 9.84
N TRP A 187 1.01 -18.77 9.54
CA TRP A 187 1.86 -17.74 8.96
C TRP A 187 2.58 -16.96 10.06
N GLU A 188 3.87 -16.72 9.88
CA GLU A 188 4.69 -15.90 10.75
C GLU A 188 5.26 -14.74 9.96
N HIS A 189 5.19 -13.52 10.51
CA HIS A 189 5.75 -12.35 9.87
C HIS A 189 7.29 -12.40 9.90
N GLU A 190 7.93 -12.37 8.73
CA GLU A 190 9.38 -12.49 8.58
C GLU A 190 10.05 -11.10 8.45
N SER A 191 9.49 -10.24 7.60
CA SER A 191 10.07 -8.91 7.35
C SER A 191 9.07 -7.95 6.71
N ARG A 192 9.28 -6.65 6.97
CA ARG A 192 8.60 -5.51 6.32
C ARG A 192 9.63 -4.57 5.68
N SER A 193 9.37 -4.14 4.44
CA SER A 193 10.18 -3.14 3.70
C SER A 193 9.34 -2.06 3.04
#